data_AF-A0A376BDP3-F1
#
_entry.id   AF-A0A376BDP3-F1
#
_cell.length_a   1.000
_cell.length_b   1.000
_cell.length_c   1.000
_cell.angle_alpha   90.00
_cell.angle_beta   90.00
_cell.angle_gamma   90.00
#
_symmetry.space_group_name_H-M   'P 1'
#
loop_
_entity.id
_entity.type
_entity.pdbx_description
1 polymer ?
#
loop_
_entity_poly.entity_id
_entity_poly.type
_entity_poly.pdbx_seq_one_letter_code
_entity_poly.pdbx_strand_id
1 'polypeptide(L)'
;MHFAKFDIKQENTLTRPQHLDKKFDAVVANPPFSANWSADPLFLQDERFAAYGKLAPSSKADMAFVQHMLYQLDDNGTMAVVLPHGVLFRGSSEGVIRQYLIEQMNVVDTIIGLPANIFYGTSIPTCILVLKKNREHSGNILFIDASNEFEKQKNQNKLLPEHLENIIAAVENRQDIEKYAHVATLQEVKDNDYNLNIPRYVDTFEAEAEIDLDAIAQQLQALEHDSQKTDAIISDFCKELGIASPFVEVK
;
A
#
# COMPACT_ATOMS: atom_id res chain seq x y z
N MET A 1 33.75 7.58 -2.38
CA MET A 1 33.58 6.87 -1.09
C MET A 1 34.35 5.56 -1.14
N HIS A 2 35.24 5.30 -0.18
CA HIS A 2 35.88 3.99 -0.06
C HIS A 2 34.94 3.04 0.69
N PHE A 3 34.25 2.16 -0.04
CA PHE A 3 33.45 1.08 0.54
C PHE A 3 34.37 -0.06 1.03
N ALA A 4 35.21 0.20 2.03
CA ALA A 4 36.27 -0.73 2.44
C ALA A 4 35.95 -1.53 3.73
N LYS A 5 34.83 -1.24 4.39
CA LYS A 5 34.42 -1.89 5.65
C LYS A 5 33.05 -2.53 5.48
N PHE A 6 33.03 -3.82 5.19
CA PHE A 6 31.82 -4.65 5.17
C PHE A 6 31.87 -5.61 6.35
N ASP A 7 30.77 -5.71 7.10
CA ASP A 7 30.60 -6.67 8.19
C ASP A 7 29.18 -7.21 8.15
N ILE A 8 29.05 -8.52 7.94
CA ILE A 8 27.77 -9.24 7.90
C ILE A 8 27.81 -10.30 8.98
N LYS A 9 26.76 -10.36 9.78
CA LYS A 9 26.63 -11.34 10.87
C LYS A 9 25.44 -12.26 10.61
N GLN A 10 25.65 -13.56 10.82
CA GLN A 10 24.62 -14.57 10.67
C GLN A 10 23.98 -14.88 12.01
N GLU A 11 22.96 -14.11 12.39
CA GLU A 11 22.17 -14.32 13.61
C GLU A 11 20.74 -13.81 13.42
N ASN A 12 19.86 -14.10 14.38
CA ASN A 12 18.53 -13.52 14.41
C ASN A 12 18.59 -12.07 14.89
N THR A 13 18.21 -11.13 14.03
CA THR A 13 18.21 -9.69 14.31
C THR A 13 17.42 -9.28 15.56
N LEU A 14 16.30 -9.95 15.86
CA LEU A 14 15.44 -9.57 16.98
C LEU A 14 15.94 -10.17 18.29
N THR A 15 16.38 -11.44 18.31
CA THR A 15 16.77 -12.14 19.55
C THR A 15 18.27 -12.08 19.86
N ARG A 16 19.13 -11.96 18.84
CA ARG A 16 20.61 -11.92 18.99
C ARG A 16 21.24 -10.84 18.08
N PRO A 17 20.83 -9.56 18.19
CA PRO A 17 21.41 -8.48 17.40
C PRO A 17 22.91 -8.33 17.67
N GLN A 18 23.70 -8.05 16.63
CA GLN A 18 25.17 -8.09 16.69
C GLN A 18 25.84 -6.71 16.68
N HIS A 19 25.08 -5.64 16.49
CA HIS A 19 25.59 -4.28 16.30
C HIS A 19 24.85 -3.26 17.20
N LEU A 20 24.45 -3.66 18.40
CA LEU A 20 23.66 -2.82 19.31
C LEU A 20 24.37 -1.53 19.73
N ASP A 21 25.70 -1.53 19.68
CA ASP A 21 26.59 -0.41 19.99
C ASP A 21 26.70 0.63 18.87
N LYS A 22 26.13 0.34 17.68
CA LYS A 22 26.25 1.20 16.50
C LYS A 22 24.96 1.96 16.22
N LYS A 23 25.12 3.17 15.69
CA LYS A 23 24.08 3.96 15.03
C LYS A 23 24.44 4.19 13.57
N PHE A 24 23.43 4.42 12.73
CA PHE A 24 23.58 4.57 11.28
C PHE A 24 22.81 5.76 10.75
N ASP A 25 23.41 6.50 9.81
CA ASP A 25 22.76 7.61 9.09
C ASP A 25 21.69 7.12 8.12
N ALA A 26 21.80 5.88 7.65
CA ALA A 26 20.84 5.26 6.74
C ALA A 26 20.57 3.81 7.14
N VAL A 27 19.30 3.44 7.24
CA VAL A 27 18.87 2.06 7.45
C VAL A 27 17.86 1.68 6.38
N VAL A 28 18.15 0.64 5.62
CA VAL A 28 17.25 0.10 4.58
C VAL A 28 17.00 -1.37 4.81
N ALA A 29 15.75 -1.81 4.68
CA ALA A 29 15.41 -3.22 4.85
C ALA A 29 14.15 -3.64 4.09
N ASN A 30 14.14 -4.91 3.67
CA ASN A 30 12.95 -5.65 3.29
C ASN A 30 12.85 -6.88 4.21
N PRO A 31 12.39 -6.70 5.47
CA PRO A 31 12.26 -7.80 6.41
C PRO A 31 11.23 -8.84 5.92
N PRO A 32 11.34 -10.10 6.37
CA PRO A 32 10.35 -11.11 6.03
C PRO A 32 8.96 -10.71 6.55
N PHE A 33 8.00 -10.60 5.63
CA PHE A 33 6.67 -10.09 5.95
C PHE A 33 5.95 -10.98 6.94
N SER A 34 5.47 -10.37 8.03
CA SER A 34 4.65 -11.05 9.02
C SER A 34 5.30 -12.34 9.57
N ALA A 35 6.63 -12.34 9.70
CA ALA A 35 7.34 -13.47 10.26
C ALA A 35 6.92 -13.74 11.70
N ASN A 36 6.95 -15.01 12.11
CA ASN A 36 6.86 -15.37 13.51
C ASN A 36 8.13 -14.93 14.24
N TRP A 37 7.99 -14.45 15.47
CA TRP A 37 9.12 -14.09 16.33
C TRP A 37 8.80 -14.36 17.80
N SER A 38 9.84 -14.33 18.64
CA SER A 38 9.67 -14.45 20.08
C SER A 38 9.17 -13.13 20.65
N ALA A 39 7.86 -13.01 20.88
CA ALA A 39 7.28 -11.88 21.62
C ALA A 39 7.37 -12.11 23.14
N ASP A 40 8.54 -12.55 23.62
CA ASP A 40 8.79 -12.79 25.04
C ASP A 40 8.60 -11.48 25.83
N PRO A 41 7.75 -11.46 26.88
CA PRO A 41 7.55 -10.28 27.72
C PRO A 41 8.84 -9.67 28.29
N LEU A 42 9.94 -10.42 28.39
CA LEU A 42 11.26 -9.89 28.76
C LEU A 42 11.76 -8.80 27.81
N PHE A 43 11.33 -8.79 26.55
CA PHE A 43 11.65 -7.71 25.63
C PHE A 43 11.06 -6.35 26.05
N LEU A 44 10.09 -6.31 26.98
CA LEU A 44 9.63 -5.04 27.56
C LEU A 44 10.69 -4.38 28.48
N GLN A 45 11.79 -5.09 28.79
CA GLN A 45 12.94 -4.54 29.50
C GLN A 45 14.10 -4.17 28.56
N ASP A 46 14.00 -4.53 27.27
CA ASP A 46 14.99 -4.19 26.24
C ASP A 46 14.76 -2.75 25.77
N GLU A 47 15.81 -1.92 25.74
CA GLU A 47 15.74 -0.52 25.34
C GLU A 47 15.12 -0.30 23.95
N ARG A 48 15.21 -1.30 23.06
CA ARG A 48 14.61 -1.26 21.72
C ARG A 48 13.08 -1.24 21.75
N PHE A 49 12.45 -1.83 22.78
CA PHE A 49 11.01 -2.08 22.80
C PHE A 49 10.30 -1.52 24.03
N ALA A 50 11.03 -1.27 25.14
CA ALA A 50 10.47 -0.87 26.42
C ALA A 50 9.59 0.39 26.32
N ALA A 51 10.04 1.38 25.54
CA ALA A 51 9.39 2.70 25.45
C ALA A 51 7.97 2.64 24.85
N TYR A 52 7.65 1.63 24.04
CA TYR A 52 6.40 1.54 23.29
C TYR A 52 5.25 0.93 24.11
N GLY A 53 5.53 0.37 25.30
CA GLY A 53 4.53 -0.23 26.19
C GLY A 53 3.87 -1.54 25.70
N LYS A 54 4.10 -1.95 24.44
CA LYS A 54 3.63 -3.19 23.83
C LYS A 54 4.67 -3.76 22.88
N LEU A 55 4.67 -5.10 22.78
CA LEU A 55 5.44 -5.83 21.76
C LEU A 55 4.55 -6.12 20.56
N ALA A 56 5.17 -6.19 19.38
CA ALA A 56 4.48 -6.69 18.18
C ALA A 56 3.94 -8.12 18.43
N PRO A 57 2.82 -8.54 17.82
CA PRO A 57 2.29 -9.88 17.99
C PRO A 57 3.33 -10.95 17.61
N SER A 58 3.35 -12.09 18.31
CA SER A 58 4.31 -13.18 18.01
C SER A 58 4.20 -13.71 16.58
N SER A 59 3.03 -13.58 15.95
CA SER A 59 2.79 -13.96 14.55
C SER A 59 3.09 -12.88 13.52
N LYS A 60 3.52 -11.68 13.97
CA LYS A 60 3.74 -10.48 13.15
C LYS A 60 4.93 -9.68 13.66
N ALA A 61 6.14 -10.02 13.20
CA ALA A 61 7.38 -9.34 13.57
C ALA A 61 7.58 -7.95 12.95
N ASP A 62 6.68 -7.50 12.07
CA ASP A 62 6.85 -6.29 11.25
C ASP A 62 7.24 -5.06 12.08
N MET A 63 6.46 -4.72 13.12
CA MET A 63 6.76 -3.60 14.01
C MET A 63 7.98 -3.82 14.90
N ALA A 64 8.33 -5.08 15.24
CA ALA A 64 9.53 -5.36 16.00
C ALA A 64 10.80 -5.04 15.18
N PHE A 65 10.79 -5.30 13.87
CA PHE A 65 11.85 -4.85 12.99
C PHE A 65 11.92 -3.32 12.91
N VAL A 66 10.79 -2.62 12.77
CA VAL A 66 10.74 -1.14 12.78
C VAL A 66 11.35 -0.57 14.06
N GLN A 67 10.95 -1.08 15.22
CA GLN A 67 11.47 -0.65 16.52
C GLN A 67 12.98 -0.91 16.64
N HIS A 68 13.46 -2.08 16.22
CA HIS A 68 14.88 -2.41 16.23
C HIS A 68 15.71 -1.48 15.34
N MET A 69 15.25 -1.23 14.11
CA MET A 69 15.95 -0.37 13.17
C MET A 69 15.93 1.10 13.63
N LEU A 70 14.83 1.59 14.18
CA LEU A 70 14.75 2.93 14.79
C LEU A 70 15.70 3.10 15.97
N TYR A 71 15.86 2.04 16.78
CA TYR A 71 16.85 2.06 17.85
C TYR A 71 18.26 2.27 17.28
N GLN A 72 18.62 1.63 16.16
CA GLN A 72 19.93 1.79 15.52
C GLN A 72 20.03 2.99 14.58
N LEU A 73 18.95 3.73 14.34
CA LEU A 73 18.98 4.93 13.52
C LEU A 73 19.65 6.07 14.30
N ASP A 74 20.58 6.79 13.66
CA ASP A 74 21.10 8.03 14.20
C ASP A 74 20.02 9.11 14.27
N ASP A 75 20.20 10.14 15.10
CA ASP A 75 19.19 11.18 15.30
C ASP A 75 18.92 12.01 14.03
N ASN A 76 19.93 12.14 13.16
CA ASN A 76 19.77 12.77 11.83
C ASN A 76 19.65 11.73 10.70
N GLY A 77 19.50 10.45 11.05
CA GLY A 77 19.43 9.37 10.08
C GLY A 77 18.07 9.25 9.39
N THR A 78 18.07 8.60 8.22
CA THR A 78 16.86 8.23 7.48
C THR A 78 16.73 6.72 7.35
N MET A 79 15.57 6.19 7.73
CA MET A 79 15.20 4.79 7.55
C MET A 79 14.17 4.65 6.42
N ALA A 80 14.33 3.65 5.56
CA ALA A 80 13.31 3.24 4.60
C ALA A 80 13.12 1.72 4.65
N VAL A 81 11.91 1.27 4.98
CA VAL A 81 11.60 -0.15 5.16
C VAL A 81 10.38 -0.57 4.36
N VAL A 82 10.49 -1.69 3.65
CA VAL A 82 9.36 -2.32 2.95
C VAL A 82 8.57 -3.18 3.93
N LEU A 83 7.27 -2.98 4.00
CA LEU A 83 6.36 -3.69 4.91
C LEU A 83 5.04 -4.05 4.20
N PRO A 84 4.29 -5.05 4.68
CA PRO A 84 2.92 -5.26 4.23
C PRO A 84 2.01 -4.13 4.75
N HIS A 85 0.98 -3.74 3.99
CA HIS A 85 0.05 -2.66 4.38
C HIS A 85 -0.58 -2.82 5.76
N GLY A 86 -0.69 -4.04 6.29
CA GLY A 86 -1.24 -4.27 7.62
C GLY A 86 -0.58 -3.47 8.74
N VAL A 87 0.71 -3.13 8.63
CA VAL A 87 1.38 -2.27 9.64
C VAL A 87 0.73 -0.90 9.79
N LEU A 88 0.07 -0.42 8.73
CA LEU A 88 -0.56 0.90 8.66
C LEU A 88 -1.86 0.98 9.46
N PHE A 89 -2.56 -0.15 9.64
CA PHE A 89 -3.92 -0.13 10.20
C PHE A 89 -4.23 -1.23 11.22
N ARG A 90 -3.41 -2.28 11.36
CA ARG A 90 -3.63 -3.32 12.38
C ARG A 90 -3.69 -2.67 13.76
N GLY A 91 -4.69 -3.06 14.55
CA GLY A 91 -4.97 -2.51 15.88
C GLY A 91 -4.21 -3.23 17.00
N SER A 92 -4.79 -3.27 18.20
CA SER A 92 -4.20 -3.92 19.38
C SER A 92 -2.78 -3.41 19.68
N SER A 93 -1.80 -4.30 19.83
CA SER A 93 -0.42 -3.88 20.16
C SER A 93 0.23 -3.05 19.06
N GLU A 94 -0.01 -3.34 17.79
CA GLU A 94 0.56 -2.56 16.69
C GLU A 94 -0.06 -1.17 16.58
N GLY A 95 -1.33 -1.01 16.96
CA GLY A 95 -1.97 0.30 17.07
C GLY A 95 -1.28 1.19 18.12
N VAL A 96 -0.97 0.62 19.29
CA VAL A 96 -0.25 1.33 20.37
C VAL A 96 1.17 1.71 19.91
N ILE A 97 1.90 0.78 19.29
CA ILE A 97 3.25 1.05 18.76
C ILE A 97 3.20 2.16 17.70
N ARG A 98 2.25 2.09 16.76
CA ARG A 98 2.07 3.08 15.70
C ARG A 98 1.73 4.46 16.25
N GLN A 99 0.81 4.56 17.20
CA GLN A 99 0.51 5.82 17.88
C GLN A 99 1.75 6.38 18.57
N TYR A 100 2.56 5.55 19.24
CA TYR A 100 3.80 6.00 19.88
C TYR A 100 4.81 6.56 18.87
N LEU A 101 4.97 5.90 17.71
CA LEU A 101 5.84 6.36 16.62
C LEU A 101 5.43 7.73 16.07
N ILE A 102 4.12 8.00 16.00
CA ILE A 102 3.57 9.24 15.43
C ILE A 102 3.53 10.35 16.48
N GLU A 103 2.92 10.10 17.64
CA GLU A 103 2.59 11.15 18.62
C GLU A 103 3.74 11.41 19.60
N GLN A 104 4.43 10.37 20.06
CA GLN A 104 5.46 10.50 21.10
C GLN A 104 6.85 10.69 20.50
N MET A 105 7.19 9.91 19.47
CA MET A 105 8.49 10.03 18.82
C MET A 105 8.48 10.97 17.61
N ASN A 106 7.33 11.18 16.99
CA ASN A 106 7.16 11.99 15.77
C ASN A 106 8.14 11.64 14.64
N VAL A 107 8.28 10.33 14.33
CA VAL A 107 9.32 9.85 13.41
C VAL A 107 8.82 9.41 12.03
N VAL A 108 7.51 9.24 11.84
CA VAL A 108 6.95 8.79 10.56
C VAL A 108 6.92 9.98 9.60
N ASP A 109 7.70 9.93 8.52
CA ASP A 109 7.90 11.06 7.61
C ASP A 109 7.08 10.94 6.32
N THR A 110 7.17 9.77 5.68
CA THR A 110 6.51 9.47 4.40
C THR A 110 6.05 8.02 4.35
N ILE A 111 4.91 7.77 3.71
CA ILE A 111 4.32 6.45 3.46
C ILE A 111 4.06 6.32 1.96
N ILE A 112 4.67 5.30 1.34
CA ILE A 112 4.56 5.07 -0.10
C ILE A 112 3.90 3.73 -0.34
N GLY A 113 2.68 3.71 -0.86
CA GLY A 113 1.99 2.51 -1.32
C GLY A 113 2.59 2.04 -2.63
N LEU A 114 3.04 0.79 -2.69
CA LEU A 114 3.60 0.19 -3.90
C LEU A 114 2.54 -0.65 -4.64
N PRO A 115 2.74 -0.90 -5.95
CA PRO A 115 1.87 -1.79 -6.71
C PRO A 115 1.80 -3.19 -6.10
N ALA A 116 0.65 -3.85 -6.25
CA ALA A 116 0.52 -5.27 -5.95
C ALA A 116 1.44 -6.11 -6.87
N ASN A 117 1.69 -7.37 -6.53
CA ASN A 117 2.45 -8.31 -7.37
C ASN A 117 3.87 -7.89 -7.78
N ILE A 118 4.52 -6.93 -7.11
CA ILE A 118 5.93 -6.56 -7.44
C ILE A 118 6.96 -7.46 -6.77
N PHE A 119 6.57 -8.20 -5.72
CA PHE A 119 7.46 -9.09 -4.98
C PHE A 119 7.27 -10.55 -5.38
N TYR A 120 8.36 -11.31 -5.43
CA TYR A 120 8.31 -12.76 -5.62
C TYR A 120 7.61 -13.43 -4.42
N GLY A 121 6.72 -14.38 -4.71
CA GLY A 121 6.09 -15.22 -3.69
C GLY A 121 4.89 -14.60 -2.95
N THR A 122 4.47 -13.39 -3.29
CA THR A 122 3.25 -12.78 -2.73
C THR A 122 2.61 -11.81 -3.71
N SER A 123 1.27 -11.78 -3.71
CA SER A 123 0.46 -10.80 -4.44
C SER A 123 0.06 -9.59 -3.59
N ILE A 124 0.42 -9.61 -2.30
CA ILE A 124 -0.03 -8.62 -1.33
C ILE A 124 0.58 -7.24 -1.65
N PRO A 125 -0.23 -6.17 -1.66
CA PRO A 125 0.27 -4.80 -1.71
C PRO A 125 1.19 -4.48 -0.53
N THR A 126 2.27 -3.77 -0.81
CA THR A 126 3.29 -3.41 0.18
C THR A 126 3.44 -1.90 0.23
N CYS A 127 4.07 -1.41 1.28
CA CYS A 127 4.39 0.00 1.43
C CYS A 127 5.84 0.17 1.85
N ILE A 128 6.41 1.32 1.50
CA ILE A 128 7.65 1.81 2.09
C ILE A 128 7.27 2.79 3.20
N LEU A 129 7.75 2.51 4.42
CA LEU A 129 7.69 3.45 5.52
C LEU A 129 9.04 4.18 5.59
N VAL A 130 9.02 5.50 5.45
CA VAL A 130 10.19 6.35 5.64
C VAL A 130 10.12 7.01 7.01
N LEU A 131 11.15 6.84 7.82
CA LEU A 131 11.21 7.37 9.18
C LEU A 131 12.50 8.16 9.41
N LYS A 132 12.37 9.26 10.16
CA LYS A 132 13.46 10.19 10.50
C LYS A 132 13.21 10.68 11.92
N LYS A 133 14.22 10.64 12.80
CA LYS A 133 14.08 11.10 14.20
C LYS A 133 13.92 12.61 14.30
N ASN A 134 14.83 13.36 13.70
CA ASN A 134 14.79 14.82 13.64
C ASN A 134 14.22 15.30 12.29
N ARG A 135 13.00 14.86 11.95
CA ARG A 135 12.40 15.19 10.65
C ARG A 135 12.06 16.67 10.54
N GLU A 136 12.42 17.27 9.40
CA GLU A 136 12.15 18.70 9.13
C GLU A 136 10.63 18.98 9.08
N HIS A 137 9.87 18.08 8.45
CA HIS A 137 8.42 18.22 8.27
C HIS A 137 7.62 17.65 9.45
N SER A 138 7.95 18.07 10.66
CA SER A 138 7.40 17.55 11.92
C SER A 138 5.87 17.71 12.10
N GLY A 139 5.21 18.54 11.30
CA GLY A 139 3.78 18.88 11.43
C GLY A 139 2.80 18.04 10.61
N ASN A 140 3.27 17.15 9.74
CA ASN A 140 2.41 16.38 8.84
C ASN A 140 3.08 15.05 8.40
N ILE A 141 2.41 14.19 7.67
CA ILE A 141 2.97 12.96 7.07
C ILE A 141 2.62 12.97 5.58
N LEU A 142 3.60 12.67 4.72
CA LEU A 142 3.34 12.55 3.29
C LEU A 142 2.82 11.14 2.97
N PHE A 143 1.67 11.04 2.33
CA PHE A 143 1.12 9.80 1.79
C PHE A 143 1.26 9.83 0.27
N ILE A 144 1.74 8.74 -0.31
CA ILE A 144 1.83 8.53 -1.76
C ILE A 144 1.17 7.19 -2.08
N ASP A 145 0.22 7.18 -3.01
CA ASP A 145 -0.36 5.98 -3.59
C ASP A 145 0.21 5.71 -4.98
N ALA A 146 1.33 4.98 -5.03
CA ALA A 146 1.93 4.51 -6.26
C ALA A 146 1.41 3.12 -6.66
N SER A 147 0.23 2.70 -6.20
CA SER A 147 -0.31 1.37 -6.51
C SER A 147 -0.57 1.13 -8.01
N ASN A 148 -0.79 2.21 -8.77
CA ASN A 148 -0.99 2.20 -10.23
C ASN A 148 0.30 2.42 -11.05
N GLU A 149 1.45 2.61 -10.39
CA GLU A 149 2.74 2.88 -11.03
C GLU A 149 3.44 1.57 -11.42
N PHE A 150 2.92 0.86 -12.44
CA PHE A 150 3.52 -0.40 -12.88
C PHE A 150 3.25 -0.74 -14.35
N GLU A 151 4.21 -1.44 -14.94
CA GLU A 151 3.98 -2.20 -16.16
C GLU A 151 3.48 -3.59 -15.78
N LYS A 152 2.29 -3.94 -16.26
CA LYS A 152 1.72 -5.27 -16.05
C LYS A 152 2.53 -6.31 -16.82
N GLN A 153 3.13 -7.26 -16.12
CA GLN A 153 3.70 -8.45 -16.74
C GLN A 153 2.94 -9.71 -16.31
N LYS A 154 3.38 -10.88 -16.76
CA LYS A 154 2.60 -12.13 -16.65
C LYS A 154 2.23 -12.48 -15.21
N ASN A 155 3.23 -12.57 -14.34
CA ASN A 155 3.07 -13.01 -12.96
C ASN A 155 3.48 -11.95 -11.94
N GLN A 156 4.15 -10.88 -12.39
CA GLN A 156 4.64 -9.81 -11.53
C GLN A 156 4.45 -8.47 -12.23
N ASN A 157 4.19 -7.46 -11.42
CA ASN A 157 4.19 -6.08 -11.87
C ASN A 157 5.62 -5.55 -11.82
N LYS A 158 5.99 -4.74 -12.80
CA LYS A 158 7.33 -4.16 -12.88
C LYS A 158 7.27 -2.65 -12.68
N LEU A 159 8.06 -2.16 -11.73
CA LEU A 159 8.30 -0.72 -11.58
C LEU A 159 9.33 -0.31 -12.65
N LEU A 160 8.92 0.58 -13.56
CA LEU A 160 9.79 1.14 -14.59
C LEU A 160 10.54 2.38 -14.05
N PRO A 161 11.63 2.81 -14.71
CA PRO A 161 12.35 4.02 -14.29
C PRO A 161 11.46 5.27 -14.22
N GLU A 162 10.54 5.46 -15.17
CA GLU A 162 9.58 6.58 -15.19
C GLU A 162 8.66 6.59 -13.96
N HIS A 163 8.18 5.41 -13.54
CA HIS A 163 7.38 5.26 -12.32
C HIS A 163 8.19 5.63 -11.06
N LEU A 164 9.46 5.26 -11.03
CA LEU A 164 10.36 5.61 -9.92
C LEU A 164 10.61 7.12 -9.87
N GLU A 165 10.80 7.77 -11.02
CA GLU A 165 10.96 9.22 -11.12
C GLU A 165 9.73 9.96 -10.58
N ASN A 166 8.51 9.50 -10.90
CA ASN A 166 7.28 10.07 -10.34
C ASN A 166 7.22 9.97 -8.82
N ILE A 167 7.54 8.79 -8.27
CA ILE A 167 7.54 8.57 -6.81
C ILE A 167 8.58 9.47 -6.14
N ILE A 168 9.80 9.53 -6.68
CA ILE A 168 10.87 10.38 -6.14
C ILE A 168 10.46 11.86 -6.20
N ALA A 169 9.92 12.32 -7.33
CA ALA A 169 9.46 13.69 -7.49
C ALA A 169 8.34 14.04 -6.49
N ALA A 170 7.43 13.11 -6.19
CA ALA A 170 6.40 13.32 -5.18
C ALA A 170 6.98 13.43 -3.77
N VAL A 171 8.00 12.62 -3.44
CA VAL A 171 8.72 12.71 -2.15
C VAL A 171 9.46 14.04 -2.02
N GLU A 172 10.17 14.47 -3.07
CA GLU A 172 10.98 15.69 -3.06
C GLU A 172 10.12 16.97 -3.04
N ASN A 173 9.06 17.02 -3.84
CA ASN A 173 8.19 18.19 -3.91
C ASN A 173 7.22 18.28 -2.73
N ARG A 174 6.81 17.13 -2.17
CA ARG A 174 6.05 17.02 -0.93
C ARG A 174 4.80 17.93 -0.91
N GLN A 175 3.96 17.75 -1.92
CA GLN A 175 2.74 18.51 -2.14
C GLN A 175 1.58 17.57 -2.44
N ASP A 176 0.36 18.07 -2.29
CA ASP A 176 -0.83 17.34 -2.69
C ASP A 176 -0.85 17.14 -4.21
N ILE A 177 -1.16 15.93 -4.64
CA ILE A 177 -1.30 15.55 -6.04
C ILE A 177 -2.60 14.74 -6.12
N GLU A 178 -3.55 15.22 -6.91
CA GLU A 178 -4.87 14.58 -7.08
C GLU A 178 -4.72 13.09 -7.37
N LYS A 179 -5.42 12.25 -6.59
CA LYS A 179 -5.40 10.79 -6.68
C LYS A 179 -4.02 10.13 -6.54
N TYR A 180 -3.01 10.83 -6.02
CA TYR A 180 -1.65 10.29 -5.95
C TYR A 180 -0.91 10.60 -4.65
N ALA A 181 -0.98 11.83 -4.15
CA ALA A 181 -0.26 12.22 -2.94
C ALA A 181 -1.07 13.19 -2.08
N HIS A 182 -0.92 13.07 -0.76
CA HIS A 182 -1.56 13.96 0.22
C HIS A 182 -0.63 14.25 1.40
N VAL A 183 -0.53 15.51 1.78
CA VAL A 183 0.27 15.99 2.92
C VAL A 183 -0.62 16.11 4.15
N ALA A 184 -0.91 14.97 4.77
CA ALA A 184 -1.85 14.88 5.87
C ALA A 184 -1.30 15.51 7.16
N THR A 185 -2.07 16.40 7.78
CA THR A 185 -1.67 17.00 9.06
C THR A 185 -1.65 15.96 10.19
N LEU A 186 -0.87 16.19 11.25
CA LEU A 186 -0.93 15.30 12.43
C LEU A 186 -2.31 15.27 13.09
N GLN A 187 -3.09 16.35 12.97
CA GLN A 187 -4.47 16.39 13.46
C GLN A 187 -5.35 15.45 12.64
N GLU A 188 -5.25 15.49 11.31
CA GLU A 188 -5.97 14.57 10.43
C GLU A 188 -5.61 13.10 10.69
N VAL A 189 -4.33 12.82 10.95
CA VAL A 189 -3.88 11.47 11.33
C VAL A 189 -4.47 11.04 12.68
N LYS A 190 -4.58 11.96 13.63
CA LYS A 190 -5.21 11.73 14.94
C LYS A 190 -6.71 11.51 14.82
N ASP A 191 -7.39 12.30 14.00
CA ASP A 191 -8.83 12.18 13.71
C ASP A 191 -9.15 10.84 13.00
N ASN A 192 -8.18 10.28 12.31
CA ASN A 192 -8.21 8.93 11.74
C ASN A 192 -7.75 7.82 12.73
N ASP A 193 -7.71 8.08 14.03
CA ASP A 193 -7.28 7.12 15.07
C ASP A 193 -5.88 6.52 14.83
N TYR A 194 -4.96 7.33 14.28
CA TYR A 194 -3.62 6.91 13.88
C TYR A 194 -3.63 5.75 12.87
N ASN A 195 -4.72 5.58 12.13
CA ASN A 195 -4.82 4.65 11.03
C ASN A 195 -4.15 5.27 9.80
N LEU A 196 -3.06 4.67 9.35
CA LEU A 196 -2.26 5.14 8.22
C LEU A 196 -2.64 4.46 6.90
N ASN A 197 -3.81 3.81 6.82
CA ASN A 197 -4.27 3.17 5.59
C ASN A 197 -4.38 4.22 4.47
N ILE A 198 -3.62 4.05 3.40
CA ILE A 198 -3.41 5.08 2.35
C ILE A 198 -4.73 5.60 1.75
N PRO A 199 -5.74 4.75 1.45
CA PRO A 199 -7.03 5.23 0.93
C PRO A 199 -7.82 6.17 1.85
N ARG A 200 -7.39 6.39 3.10
CA ARG A 200 -7.98 7.41 4.00
C ARG A 200 -7.48 8.83 3.70
N TYR A 201 -6.36 8.94 2.99
CA TYR A 201 -5.63 10.18 2.76
C TYR A 201 -5.52 10.49 1.27
N VAL A 202 -5.37 9.47 0.43
CA VAL A 202 -5.34 9.61 -1.01
C VAL A 202 -6.58 8.93 -1.57
N ASP A 203 -7.56 9.74 -1.98
CA ASP A 203 -8.76 9.24 -2.65
C ASP A 203 -8.44 8.97 -4.12
N THR A 204 -8.34 7.69 -4.48
CA THR A 204 -8.14 7.22 -5.85
C THR A 204 -9.43 6.77 -6.52
N PHE A 205 -10.58 6.95 -5.86
CA PHE A 205 -11.87 6.55 -6.40
C PHE A 205 -12.18 7.32 -7.69
N GLU A 206 -12.57 6.58 -8.72
CA GLU A 206 -13.18 7.15 -9.91
C GLU A 206 -14.68 7.00 -9.78
N ALA A 207 -15.40 8.12 -9.69
CA ALA A 207 -16.85 8.08 -9.81
C ALA A 207 -17.19 7.49 -11.17
N GLU A 208 -17.93 6.38 -11.19
CA GLU A 208 -18.46 5.83 -12.43
C GLU A 208 -19.26 6.92 -13.13
N ALA A 209 -19.05 7.06 -14.44
CA ALA A 209 -19.82 8.03 -15.23
C ALA A 209 -21.31 7.77 -15.04
N GLU A 210 -22.08 8.84 -14.79
CA GLU A 210 -23.52 8.72 -14.68
C GLU A 210 -24.07 8.01 -15.92
N ILE A 211 -24.75 6.90 -15.69
CA ILE A 211 -25.34 6.11 -16.77
C ILE A 211 -26.49 6.92 -17.36
N ASP A 212 -26.38 7.29 -18.63
CA ASP A 212 -27.48 7.91 -19.38
C ASP A 212 -28.57 6.86 -19.64
N LEU A 213 -29.55 6.81 -18.74
CA LEU A 213 -30.67 5.88 -18.82
C LEU A 213 -31.55 6.11 -20.05
N ASP A 214 -31.62 7.34 -20.57
CA ASP A 214 -32.39 7.66 -21.77
C ASP A 214 -31.69 7.10 -23.01
N ALA A 215 -30.37 7.24 -23.10
CA ALA A 215 -29.58 6.64 -24.16
C ALA A 215 -29.68 5.10 -24.15
N ILE A 216 -29.64 4.47 -22.96
CA ILE A 216 -29.83 3.01 -22.83
C ILE A 216 -31.24 2.61 -23.25
N ALA A 217 -32.27 3.35 -22.83
CA ALA A 217 -33.65 3.05 -23.22
C ALA A 217 -33.85 3.16 -24.74
N GLN A 218 -33.26 4.17 -25.38
CA GLN A 218 -33.28 4.30 -26.84
C GLN A 218 -32.53 3.16 -27.53
N GLN A 219 -31.37 2.75 -27.01
CA GLN A 219 -30.63 1.59 -27.53
C GLN A 219 -31.45 0.30 -27.41
N LEU A 220 -32.13 0.06 -26.30
CA LEU A 220 -33.00 -1.11 -26.10
C LEU A 220 -34.16 -1.12 -27.10
N GLN A 221 -34.82 0.02 -27.31
CA GLN A 221 -35.89 0.14 -28.29
C GLN A 221 -35.40 -0.10 -29.72
N ALA A 222 -34.23 0.45 -30.07
CA ALA A 222 -33.62 0.22 -31.38
C ALA A 222 -33.28 -1.26 -31.59
N LEU A 223 -32.69 -1.90 -30.56
CA LEU A 223 -32.33 -3.32 -30.60
C LEU A 223 -33.56 -4.22 -30.74
N GLU A 224 -34.66 -3.89 -30.06
CA GLU A 224 -35.91 -4.65 -30.17
C GLU A 224 -36.52 -4.53 -31.57
N HIS A 225 -36.52 -3.33 -32.15
CA HIS A 225 -36.99 -3.12 -33.52
C HIS A 225 -36.11 -3.85 -34.56
N ASP A 226 -34.79 -3.84 -34.39
CA ASP A 226 -33.87 -4.56 -35.28
C ASP A 226 -33.94 -6.09 -35.09
N SER A 227 -34.23 -6.56 -33.88
CA SER A 227 -34.57 -7.97 -33.62
C SER A 227 -35.83 -8.37 -34.39
N GLN A 228 -36.91 -7.60 -34.30
CA GLN A 228 -38.17 -7.89 -35.00
C GLN A 228 -38.00 -7.94 -36.52
N LYS A 229 -37.20 -7.02 -37.09
CA LYS A 229 -36.87 -7.07 -38.53
C LYS A 229 -36.12 -8.35 -38.88
N THR A 230 -35.15 -8.72 -38.07
CA THR A 230 -34.33 -9.92 -38.28
C THR A 230 -35.18 -11.18 -38.16
N ASP A 231 -36.09 -11.23 -37.19
CA ASP A 231 -37.04 -12.31 -37.01
C ASP A 231 -37.98 -12.45 -38.22
N ALA A 232 -38.46 -11.33 -38.77
CA ALA A 232 -39.27 -11.31 -39.98
C ALA A 232 -38.50 -11.87 -41.20
N ILE A 233 -37.26 -11.43 -41.41
CA ILE A 233 -36.38 -11.91 -42.48
C ILE A 233 -36.15 -13.43 -42.36
N ILE A 234 -35.83 -13.90 -41.16
CA ILE A 234 -35.61 -15.34 -40.92
C ILE A 234 -36.92 -16.12 -41.16
N SER A 235 -38.06 -15.58 -40.72
CA SER A 235 -39.35 -16.24 -40.92
C SER A 235 -39.72 -16.36 -42.40
N ASP A 236 -39.39 -15.38 -43.23
CA ASP A 236 -39.61 -15.43 -44.67
C ASP A 236 -38.70 -16.48 -45.34
N PHE A 237 -37.42 -16.55 -44.97
CA PHE A 237 -36.54 -17.63 -45.43
C PHE A 237 -37.03 -19.02 -45.00
N CYS A 238 -37.55 -19.17 -43.78
CA CYS A 238 -38.15 -20.43 -43.32
C CYS A 238 -39.35 -20.84 -44.18
N LYS A 239 -40.21 -19.88 -44.57
CA LYS A 239 -41.34 -20.13 -45.49
C LYS A 239 -40.87 -20.59 -46.86
N GLU A 240 -39.86 -19.94 -47.44
CA GLU A 240 -39.28 -20.33 -48.73
C GLU A 240 -38.67 -21.74 -48.71
N LEU A 241 -38.04 -22.12 -47.59
CA LEU A 241 -37.42 -23.43 -47.40
C LEU A 241 -38.41 -24.52 -46.95
N GLY A 242 -39.67 -24.17 -46.66
CA GLY A 242 -40.70 -25.12 -46.21
C GLY A 242 -40.46 -25.67 -44.79
N ILE A 243 -39.76 -24.93 -43.94
CA ILE A 243 -39.46 -25.32 -42.55
C ILE A 243 -40.21 -24.41 -41.55
N ALA A 244 -40.46 -24.90 -40.34
CA ALA A 244 -41.16 -24.14 -39.31
C ALA A 244 -40.28 -22.98 -38.78
N SER A 245 -40.88 -21.78 -38.65
CA SER A 245 -40.21 -20.62 -38.05
C SER A 245 -40.06 -20.80 -36.54
N PRO A 246 -38.90 -20.45 -35.96
CA PRO A 246 -38.68 -20.51 -34.50
C PRO A 246 -39.29 -19.31 -33.74
N PHE A 247 -39.76 -18.28 -34.44
CA PHE A 247 -40.31 -17.07 -33.84
C PHE A 247 -41.85 -17.10 -33.86
N VAL A 248 -42.47 -16.64 -32.77
CA VAL A 248 -43.93 -16.57 -32.65
C VAL A 248 -44.40 -15.31 -33.39
N GLU A 249 -45.40 -15.41 -34.27
CA GLU A 249 -46.05 -14.23 -34.85
C GLU A 249 -46.65 -13.41 -33.70
N VAL A 250 -46.03 -12.26 -33.40
CA VAL A 250 -46.56 -11.29 -32.44
C VAL A 250 -47.82 -10.70 -33.06
N LYS A 251 -48.98 -10.99 -32.47
CA LYS A 251 -50.28 -10.43 -32.86
C LYS A 251 -50.38 -8.94 -32.54
#